data_AF-A0A7Y3NIF4-F1
#
_entry.id   AF-A0A7Y3NIF4-F1
#
_cell.length_a   1.000
_cell.length_b   1.000
_cell.length_c   1.000
_cell.angle_alpha   90.00
_cell.angle_beta   90.00
_cell.angle_gamma   90.00
#
_symmetry.space_group_name_H-M   'P 1'
#
loop_
_entity.id
_entity.type
_entity.pdbx_description
1 polymer ?
#
loop_
_entity_poly.entity_id
_entity_poly.type
_entity_poly.pdbx_seq_one_letter_code
_entity_poly.pdbx_strand_id
1 'polypeptide(L)'
;MAVELEKYQDILDELGEHAGEVLRASWGEAARVFSSRGIEKYYLEGATGLKSLGRGTDLVVSFIQSAPAVARELGEDAVSDMLAATIKMYSKTSASVIAAIFSSSPVAAARLGDPELFRGYLHLLDTLLAQAPRGLKPMLDHLDILLGQLTLGGLRRWALWGAQAHKTNFDGQLKYFSLESPESVGVLQKERKGTLFIDVQRRMGMYLRALWARDFFMRPTSGDFEKREGYQPYIDGYIIHLPDAYDDYVYTTAEGEEKRVTGIELYRASAAHAACHQVYTTKQYDDTGLSALQLVLSGLVEDARIEKLAMEKFPGLRQAWSVLHTATPQSGETSVALMQRLARRLQDENYYDSHAWVALGLRLFNEKNEQENVTEWVVEIGKQLAAELQLMGVTYSHSNDHIDIPYRDDNRYMWEFEDIRETGQVIAGVSSQQIRKTVSVMEMINALDVPGAGDDANEIWVLNSEFFRDEEST
;
A
#
# COMPACT_ATOMS: atom_id res chain seq x y z
N MET A 1 25.52 -17.89 8.87
CA MET A 1 26.02 -19.27 8.76
C MET A 1 25.65 -19.76 7.37
N ALA A 2 26.59 -20.19 6.54
CA ALA A 2 26.25 -20.81 5.27
C ALA A 2 25.64 -22.20 5.56
N VAL A 3 24.40 -22.42 5.13
CA VAL A 3 23.80 -23.76 5.17
C VAL A 3 24.39 -24.55 4.01
N GLU A 4 25.19 -25.56 4.32
CA GLU A 4 25.86 -26.43 3.34
C GLU A 4 24.87 -27.43 2.75
N LEU A 5 24.77 -27.45 1.41
CA LEU A 5 23.86 -28.34 0.67
C LEU A 5 24.24 -29.82 0.87
N GLU A 6 25.52 -30.07 1.13
CA GLU A 6 26.11 -31.40 1.38
C GLU A 6 25.43 -32.14 2.53
N LYS A 7 24.81 -31.41 3.47
CA LYS A 7 24.04 -32.00 4.58
C LYS A 7 22.74 -32.67 4.15
N TYR A 8 22.28 -32.41 2.93
CA TYR A 8 20.99 -32.86 2.41
C TYR A 8 21.15 -33.80 1.21
N GLN A 9 22.24 -34.58 1.18
CA GLN A 9 22.51 -35.51 0.08
C GLN A 9 21.40 -36.56 -0.10
N ASP A 10 20.81 -37.06 1.00
CA ASP A 10 19.68 -38.01 0.95
C ASP A 10 18.47 -37.42 0.18
N ILE A 11 18.20 -36.12 0.36
CA ILE A 11 17.11 -35.42 -0.34
C ILE A 11 17.43 -35.25 -1.82
N LEU A 12 18.68 -34.94 -2.16
CA LEU A 12 19.12 -34.85 -3.56
C LEU A 12 18.95 -36.19 -4.29
N ASP A 13 19.27 -37.29 -3.61
CA ASP A 13 19.10 -38.64 -4.14
C ASP A 13 17.60 -38.99 -4.31
N GLU A 14 16.73 -38.58 -3.39
CA GLU A 14 15.28 -38.76 -3.48
C GLU A 14 14.63 -37.97 -4.64
N LEU A 15 15.06 -36.72 -4.84
CA LEU A 15 14.53 -35.86 -5.91
C LEU A 15 14.88 -36.39 -7.31
N GLY A 16 16.00 -37.11 -7.41
CA GLY A 16 16.59 -37.62 -8.64
C GLY A 16 17.44 -36.57 -9.38
N GLU A 17 18.20 -37.03 -10.37
CA GLU A 17 19.26 -36.26 -11.05
C GLU A 17 18.81 -34.86 -11.49
N HIS A 18 17.76 -34.76 -12.32
CA HIS A 18 17.34 -33.48 -12.89
C HIS A 18 16.87 -32.45 -11.85
N ALA A 19 16.02 -32.85 -10.89
CA ALA A 19 15.55 -31.95 -9.84
C ALA A 19 16.67 -31.61 -8.84
N GLY A 20 17.60 -32.54 -8.60
CA GLY A 20 18.79 -32.31 -7.79
C GLY A 20 19.75 -31.29 -8.41
N GLU A 21 19.95 -31.31 -9.73
CA GLU A 21 20.73 -30.28 -10.44
C GLU A 21 20.10 -28.89 -10.31
N VAL A 22 18.78 -28.80 -10.46
CA VAL A 22 18.05 -27.54 -10.29
C VAL A 22 18.16 -27.03 -8.85
N LEU A 23 18.02 -27.93 -7.86
CA LEU A 23 18.19 -27.56 -6.45
C LEU A 23 19.60 -27.04 -6.16
N ARG A 24 20.64 -27.67 -6.71
CA ARG A 24 22.03 -27.19 -6.61
C ARG A 24 22.18 -25.78 -7.19
N ALA A 25 21.57 -25.51 -8.34
CA ALA A 25 21.61 -24.20 -8.98
C ALA A 25 20.87 -23.11 -8.17
N SER A 26 19.71 -23.44 -7.59
CA SER A 26 18.90 -22.51 -6.79
C SER A 26 19.37 -22.34 -5.34
N TRP A 27 20.24 -23.21 -4.84
CA TRP A 27 20.62 -23.27 -3.43
C TRP A 27 21.19 -21.96 -2.88
N GLY A 28 22.07 -21.31 -3.65
CA GLY A 28 22.71 -20.07 -3.22
C GLY A 28 21.71 -18.93 -2.97
N GLU A 29 20.61 -18.91 -3.72
CA GLU A 29 19.52 -17.98 -3.50
C GLU A 29 18.66 -18.39 -2.31
N ALA A 30 18.24 -19.67 -2.26
CA ALA A 30 17.43 -20.20 -1.17
C ALA A 30 18.10 -19.99 0.20
N ALA A 31 19.40 -20.26 0.30
CA ALA A 31 20.17 -20.10 1.54
C ALA A 31 20.32 -18.64 2.00
N ARG A 32 20.05 -17.65 1.14
CA ARG A 32 20.08 -16.22 1.51
C ARG A 32 18.73 -15.72 2.02
N VAL A 33 17.63 -16.29 1.54
CA VAL A 33 16.28 -15.75 1.76
C VAL A 33 15.51 -16.51 2.83
N PHE A 34 15.75 -17.82 2.98
CA PHE A 34 15.08 -18.63 3.99
C PHE A 34 15.85 -18.67 5.31
N SER A 35 15.13 -18.81 6.42
CA SER A 35 15.73 -19.25 7.68
C SER A 35 16.18 -20.72 7.58
N SER A 36 17.06 -21.18 8.48
CA SER A 36 17.44 -22.60 8.51
C SER A 36 16.22 -23.53 8.63
N ARG A 37 15.22 -23.11 9.43
CA ARG A 37 13.96 -23.83 9.56
C ARG A 37 13.14 -23.78 8.27
N GLY A 38 13.07 -22.63 7.61
CA GLY A 38 12.34 -22.45 6.36
C GLY A 38 12.92 -23.27 5.21
N ILE A 39 14.26 -23.40 5.13
CA ILE A 39 14.93 -24.30 4.16
C ILE A 39 14.43 -25.73 4.35
N GLU A 40 14.43 -26.24 5.57
CA GLU A 40 14.02 -27.62 5.83
C GLU A 40 12.51 -27.81 5.64
N LYS A 41 11.71 -26.98 6.32
CA LYS A 41 10.26 -27.15 6.44
C LYS A 41 9.47 -26.74 5.20
N TYR A 42 9.86 -25.66 4.55
CA TYR A 42 9.08 -25.10 3.46
C TYR A 42 9.70 -25.41 2.10
N TYR A 43 11.02 -25.34 1.98
CA TYR A 43 11.68 -25.54 0.69
C TYR A 43 11.98 -27.02 0.40
N LEU A 44 12.72 -27.72 1.26
CA LEU A 44 13.13 -29.10 1.01
C LEU A 44 11.98 -30.10 1.20
N GLU A 45 11.26 -30.06 2.33
CA GLU A 45 10.06 -30.89 2.55
C GLU A 45 8.97 -30.60 1.51
N GLY A 46 8.85 -29.36 1.04
CA GLY A 46 7.96 -29.00 -0.06
C GLY A 46 8.33 -29.70 -1.37
N ALA A 47 9.61 -29.68 -1.75
CA ALA A 47 10.10 -30.32 -2.97
C ALA A 47 9.95 -31.86 -2.93
N THR A 48 10.30 -32.50 -1.82
CA THR A 48 10.16 -33.97 -1.66
C THR A 48 8.68 -34.37 -1.57
N GLY A 49 7.87 -33.58 -0.84
CA GLY A 49 6.42 -33.73 -0.80
C GLY A 49 5.81 -33.73 -2.21
N LEU A 50 6.14 -32.72 -3.02
CA LEU A 50 5.72 -32.63 -4.42
C LEU A 50 6.20 -33.81 -5.28
N LYS A 51 7.44 -34.27 -5.10
CA LYS A 51 7.98 -35.44 -5.78
C LYS A 51 7.20 -36.71 -5.46
N SER A 52 6.85 -36.92 -4.18
CA SER A 52 6.09 -38.08 -3.71
C SER A 52 4.69 -38.19 -4.32
N LEU A 53 4.11 -37.07 -4.78
CA LEU A 53 2.82 -37.07 -5.46
C LEU A 53 2.85 -37.73 -6.86
N GLY A 54 4.04 -37.95 -7.42
CA GLY A 54 4.26 -38.84 -8.57
C GLY A 54 3.76 -38.36 -9.93
N ARG A 55 3.54 -37.05 -10.15
CA ARG A 55 3.05 -36.50 -11.45
C ARG A 55 4.10 -35.78 -12.29
N GLY A 56 5.31 -36.31 -12.29
CA GLY A 56 6.40 -35.81 -13.12
C GLY A 56 7.30 -34.79 -12.42
N THR A 57 8.43 -34.51 -13.05
CA THR A 57 9.52 -33.72 -12.44
C THR A 57 9.32 -32.21 -12.61
N ASP A 58 8.63 -31.78 -13.67
CA ASP A 58 8.45 -30.36 -14.00
C ASP A 58 7.82 -29.54 -12.87
N LEU A 59 6.86 -30.12 -12.15
CA LEU A 59 6.19 -29.45 -11.02
C LEU A 59 7.15 -29.21 -9.84
N VAL A 60 8.06 -30.17 -9.59
CA VAL A 60 9.07 -30.09 -8.54
C VAL A 60 10.12 -29.05 -8.93
N VAL A 61 10.59 -29.10 -10.17
CA VAL A 61 11.56 -28.14 -10.74
C VAL A 61 11.01 -26.72 -10.68
N SER A 62 9.76 -26.51 -11.12
CA SER A 62 9.12 -25.18 -11.10
C SER A 62 9.03 -24.63 -9.67
N PHE A 63 8.70 -25.48 -8.70
CA PHE A 63 8.67 -25.07 -7.29
C PHE A 63 10.07 -24.71 -6.77
N ILE A 64 11.08 -25.56 -7.01
CA ILE A 64 12.47 -25.33 -6.56
C ILE A 64 13.01 -24.01 -7.13
N GLN A 65 12.68 -23.68 -8.38
CA GLN A 65 13.11 -22.44 -9.04
C GLN A 65 12.38 -21.21 -8.50
N SER A 66 11.07 -21.30 -8.28
CA SER A 66 10.24 -20.14 -7.95
C SER A 66 10.18 -19.81 -6.45
N ALA A 67 10.28 -20.80 -5.56
CA ALA A 67 10.08 -20.60 -4.13
C ALA A 67 11.04 -19.56 -3.50
N PRO A 68 12.35 -19.51 -3.84
CA PRO A 68 13.25 -18.50 -3.28
C PRO A 68 12.84 -17.06 -3.63
N ALA A 69 12.36 -16.83 -4.86
CA ALA A 69 11.87 -15.51 -5.27
C ALA A 69 10.60 -15.12 -4.49
N VAL A 70 9.65 -16.05 -4.32
CA VAL A 70 8.44 -15.80 -3.52
C VAL A 70 8.79 -15.49 -2.06
N ALA A 71 9.72 -16.25 -1.46
CA ALA A 71 10.19 -16.00 -0.09
C ALA A 71 10.89 -14.66 0.06
N ARG A 72 11.65 -14.22 -0.97
CA ARG A 72 12.32 -12.92 -0.97
C ARG A 72 11.33 -11.77 -0.93
N GLU A 73 10.29 -11.84 -1.75
CA GLU A 73 9.31 -10.75 -1.89
C GLU A 73 8.34 -10.69 -0.71
N LEU A 74 7.90 -11.85 -0.19
CA LEU A 74 6.77 -11.93 0.76
C LEU A 74 7.09 -12.63 2.08
N GLY A 75 8.29 -13.18 2.24
CA GLY A 75 8.69 -13.98 3.38
C GLY A 75 8.43 -15.48 3.21
N GLU A 76 9.09 -16.29 4.05
CA GLU A 76 9.08 -17.76 3.94
C GLU A 76 7.69 -18.40 4.14
N ASP A 77 6.81 -17.77 4.91
CA ASP A 77 5.45 -18.28 5.15
C ASP A 77 4.58 -18.20 3.89
N ALA A 78 4.83 -17.25 2.99
CA ALA A 78 4.12 -17.16 1.69
C ALA A 78 4.39 -18.39 0.80
N VAL A 79 5.57 -19.02 0.94
CA VAL A 79 5.91 -20.27 0.24
C VAL A 79 5.10 -21.43 0.80
N SER A 80 4.91 -21.48 2.13
CA SER A 80 4.03 -22.45 2.77
C SER A 80 2.58 -22.29 2.30
N ASP A 81 2.07 -21.06 2.23
CA ASP A 81 0.72 -20.77 1.72
C ASP A 81 0.55 -21.19 0.25
N MET A 82 1.55 -20.91 -0.59
CA MET A 82 1.58 -21.34 -2.00
C MET A 82 1.55 -22.87 -2.12
N LEU A 83 2.35 -23.58 -1.33
CA LEU A 83 2.36 -25.05 -1.28
C LEU A 83 1.00 -25.60 -0.84
N ALA A 84 0.45 -25.07 0.25
CA ALA A 84 -0.85 -25.51 0.77
C ALA A 84 -1.97 -25.28 -0.25
N ALA A 85 -1.97 -24.14 -0.94
CA ALA A 85 -2.93 -23.83 -2.00
C ALA A 85 -2.79 -24.78 -3.19
N THR A 86 -1.58 -24.99 -3.70
CA THR A 86 -1.34 -25.87 -4.86
C THR A 86 -1.63 -27.34 -4.57
N ILE A 87 -1.34 -27.84 -3.36
CA ILE A 87 -1.72 -29.19 -2.93
C ILE A 87 -3.24 -29.36 -2.95
N LYS A 88 -4.01 -28.37 -2.48
CA LYS A 88 -5.49 -28.39 -2.55
C LYS A 88 -6.01 -28.41 -4.00
N MET A 89 -5.31 -27.75 -4.91
CA MET A 89 -5.66 -27.69 -6.34
C MET A 89 -5.24 -28.95 -7.11
N TYR A 90 -4.29 -29.73 -6.58
CA TYR A 90 -3.69 -30.88 -7.25
C TYR A 90 -4.70 -31.96 -7.71
N SER A 91 -5.77 -32.15 -6.94
CA SER A 91 -6.86 -33.09 -7.28
C SER A 91 -7.83 -32.54 -8.35
N LYS A 92 -7.79 -31.24 -8.63
CA LYS A 92 -8.71 -30.51 -9.51
C LYS A 92 -8.12 -30.20 -10.89
N THR A 93 -6.80 -30.32 -11.07
CA THR A 93 -6.11 -29.91 -12.30
C THR A 93 -4.89 -30.77 -12.65
N SER A 94 -4.29 -30.54 -13.82
CA SER A 94 -3.09 -31.23 -14.29
C SER A 94 -1.82 -30.72 -13.61
N ALA A 95 -0.77 -31.55 -13.57
CA ALA A 95 0.54 -31.14 -13.05
C ALA A 95 1.16 -29.98 -13.85
N SER A 96 0.86 -29.88 -15.15
CA SER A 96 1.29 -28.76 -15.99
C SER A 96 0.68 -27.41 -15.56
N VAL A 97 -0.57 -27.40 -15.09
CA VAL A 97 -1.20 -26.17 -14.57
C VAL A 97 -0.59 -25.80 -13.22
N ILE A 98 -0.34 -26.76 -12.34
CA ILE A 98 0.35 -26.51 -11.06
C ILE A 98 1.76 -25.97 -11.30
N ALA A 99 2.51 -26.55 -12.25
CA ALA A 99 3.82 -26.04 -12.66
C ALA A 99 3.74 -24.59 -13.17
N ALA A 100 2.70 -24.23 -13.94
CA ALA A 100 2.47 -22.85 -14.37
C ALA A 100 2.14 -21.90 -13.20
N ILE A 101 1.40 -22.36 -12.19
CA ILE A 101 1.16 -21.59 -10.96
C ILE A 101 2.48 -21.31 -10.26
N PHE A 102 3.32 -22.32 -10.04
CA PHE A 102 4.64 -22.10 -9.44
C PHE A 102 5.51 -21.16 -10.27
N SER A 103 5.56 -21.36 -11.59
CA SER A 103 6.40 -20.55 -12.50
C SER A 103 5.98 -19.07 -12.54
N SER A 104 4.68 -18.79 -12.40
CA SER A 104 4.14 -17.41 -12.40
C SER A 104 4.04 -16.78 -11.01
N SER A 105 4.16 -17.58 -9.94
CA SER A 105 4.07 -17.08 -8.55
C SER A 105 5.09 -15.98 -8.21
N PRO A 106 6.35 -16.00 -8.69
CA PRO A 106 7.28 -14.89 -8.46
C PRO A 106 6.77 -13.55 -9.01
N VAL A 107 6.10 -13.57 -10.17
CA VAL A 107 5.50 -12.36 -10.76
C VAL A 107 4.36 -11.85 -9.89
N ALA A 108 3.48 -12.74 -9.43
CA ALA A 108 2.41 -12.37 -8.51
C ALA A 108 2.97 -11.82 -7.19
N ALA A 109 3.99 -12.47 -6.62
CA ALA A 109 4.61 -12.05 -5.37
C ALA A 109 5.20 -10.64 -5.48
N ALA A 110 6.02 -10.39 -6.51
CA ALA A 110 6.64 -9.10 -6.76
C ALA A 110 5.62 -7.98 -7.07
N ARG A 111 4.51 -8.30 -7.76
CA ARG A 111 3.50 -7.30 -8.14
C ARG A 111 2.49 -7.00 -7.05
N LEU A 112 2.18 -7.96 -6.19
CA LEU A 112 1.25 -7.77 -5.08
C LEU A 112 1.95 -7.18 -3.85
N GLY A 113 3.21 -7.57 -3.59
CA GLY A 113 4.06 -6.98 -2.55
C GLY A 113 3.55 -7.13 -1.11
N ASP A 114 2.51 -7.95 -0.89
CA ASP A 114 1.92 -8.20 0.43
C ASP A 114 1.42 -9.66 0.54
N PRO A 115 1.70 -10.36 1.67
CA PRO A 115 1.27 -11.75 1.87
C PRO A 115 -0.24 -11.97 1.86
N GLU A 116 -1.04 -11.03 2.39
CA GLU A 116 -2.50 -11.16 2.40
C GLU A 116 -3.07 -11.05 0.98
N LEU A 117 -2.56 -10.10 0.19
CA LEU A 117 -2.90 -10.00 -1.23
C LEU A 117 -2.50 -11.26 -1.99
N PHE A 118 -1.31 -11.80 -1.74
CA PHE A 118 -0.88 -13.05 -2.37
C PHE A 118 -1.79 -14.23 -2.01
N ARG A 119 -2.22 -14.37 -0.75
CA ARG A 119 -3.23 -15.37 -0.37
C ARG A 119 -4.57 -15.14 -1.08
N GLY A 120 -5.00 -13.89 -1.21
CA GLY A 120 -6.19 -13.51 -1.99
C GLY A 120 -6.09 -13.91 -3.47
N TYR A 121 -4.89 -13.81 -4.05
CA TYR A 121 -4.57 -14.28 -5.40
C TYR A 121 -4.63 -15.80 -5.50
N LEU A 122 -4.01 -16.55 -4.58
CA LEU A 122 -4.09 -18.02 -4.56
C LEU A 122 -5.55 -18.51 -4.45
N HIS A 123 -6.38 -17.83 -3.64
CA HIS A 123 -7.81 -18.10 -3.57
C HIS A 123 -8.54 -17.82 -4.89
N LEU A 124 -8.18 -16.74 -5.60
CA LEU A 124 -8.72 -16.45 -6.93
C LEU A 124 -8.38 -17.58 -7.91
N LEU A 125 -7.16 -18.12 -7.88
CA LEU A 125 -6.79 -19.25 -8.74
C LEU A 125 -7.66 -20.49 -8.47
N ASP A 126 -7.94 -20.81 -7.20
CA ASP A 126 -8.82 -21.95 -6.86
C ASP A 126 -10.24 -21.72 -7.37
N THR A 127 -10.71 -20.48 -7.28
CA THR A 127 -12.02 -20.07 -7.81
C THR A 127 -12.08 -20.25 -9.33
N LEU A 128 -11.04 -19.83 -10.05
CA LEU A 128 -10.97 -19.93 -11.51
C LEU A 128 -10.81 -21.38 -11.98
N LEU A 129 -10.15 -22.25 -11.22
CA LEU A 129 -10.13 -23.68 -11.52
C LEU A 129 -11.54 -24.30 -11.55
N ALA A 130 -12.43 -23.84 -10.67
CA ALA A 130 -13.81 -24.32 -10.65
C ALA A 130 -14.68 -23.74 -11.78
N GLN A 131 -14.42 -22.51 -12.23
CA GLN A 131 -15.30 -21.79 -13.15
C GLN A 131 -14.79 -21.76 -14.61
N ALA A 132 -13.49 -21.63 -14.81
CA ALA A 132 -12.83 -21.45 -16.10
C ALA A 132 -11.45 -22.16 -16.16
N PRO A 133 -11.37 -23.48 -15.93
CA PRO A 133 -10.09 -24.20 -15.81
C PRO A 133 -9.22 -24.12 -17.08
N ARG A 134 -9.83 -23.98 -18.26
CA ARG A 134 -9.09 -23.84 -19.53
C ARG A 134 -8.50 -22.45 -19.73
N GLY A 135 -9.10 -21.44 -19.10
CA GLY A 135 -8.61 -20.06 -19.12
C GLY A 135 -7.45 -19.81 -18.16
N LEU A 136 -7.24 -20.68 -17.16
CA LEU A 136 -6.23 -20.44 -16.13
C LEU A 136 -4.81 -20.37 -16.69
N LYS A 137 -4.35 -21.39 -17.42
CA LYS A 137 -2.97 -21.37 -17.95
C LYS A 137 -2.73 -20.16 -18.88
N PRO A 138 -3.60 -19.85 -19.86
CA PRO A 138 -3.45 -18.64 -20.66
C PRO A 138 -3.34 -17.36 -19.82
N MET A 139 -4.16 -17.23 -18.77
CA MET A 139 -4.07 -16.08 -17.86
C MET A 139 -2.71 -16.00 -17.17
N LEU A 140 -2.18 -17.13 -16.69
CA LEU A 140 -0.87 -17.18 -16.03
C LEU A 140 0.27 -16.82 -16.99
N ASP A 141 0.14 -17.16 -18.27
CA ASP A 141 1.11 -16.81 -19.32
C ASP A 141 1.14 -15.28 -19.59
N HIS A 142 0.12 -14.52 -19.18
CA HIS A 142 0.01 -13.06 -19.31
C HIS A 142 -0.06 -12.32 -17.96
N LEU A 143 0.36 -12.98 -16.87
CA LEU A 143 0.16 -12.45 -15.53
C LEU A 143 0.92 -11.15 -15.26
N ASP A 144 2.08 -10.99 -15.89
CA ASP A 144 2.90 -9.78 -15.83
C ASP A 144 2.20 -8.56 -16.43
N ILE A 145 1.53 -8.73 -17.58
CA ILE A 145 0.73 -7.68 -18.23
C ILE A 145 -0.47 -7.32 -17.37
N LEU A 146 -1.16 -8.33 -16.83
CA LEU A 146 -2.36 -8.15 -16.02
C LEU A 146 -2.03 -7.42 -14.71
N LEU A 147 -1.10 -7.92 -13.91
CA LEU A 147 -0.72 -7.31 -12.63
C LEU A 147 0.17 -6.06 -12.79
N GLY A 148 0.67 -5.77 -13.99
CA GLY A 148 1.27 -4.49 -14.32
C GLY A 148 0.27 -3.36 -14.57
N GLN A 149 -1.03 -3.66 -14.67
CA GLN A 149 -2.09 -2.68 -14.94
C GLN A 149 -3.27 -2.77 -13.97
N LEU A 150 -3.47 -3.93 -13.35
CA LEU A 150 -4.58 -4.21 -12.46
C LEU A 150 -4.08 -4.43 -11.05
N THR A 151 -4.86 -3.91 -10.11
CA THR A 151 -4.79 -4.39 -8.74
C THR A 151 -5.37 -5.80 -8.63
N LEU A 152 -5.21 -6.47 -7.50
CA LEU A 152 -5.81 -7.79 -7.28
C LEU A 152 -7.35 -7.77 -7.41
N GLY A 153 -7.99 -6.70 -6.95
CA GLY A 153 -9.43 -6.48 -7.16
C GLY A 153 -9.78 -6.36 -8.64
N GLY A 154 -9.00 -5.61 -9.41
CA GLY A 154 -9.15 -5.48 -10.87
C GLY A 154 -8.98 -6.83 -11.59
N LEU A 155 -7.94 -7.60 -11.24
CA LEU A 155 -7.70 -8.93 -11.79
C LEU A 155 -8.87 -9.88 -11.48
N ARG A 156 -9.39 -9.86 -10.24
CA ARG A 156 -10.55 -10.67 -9.85
C ARG A 156 -11.77 -10.34 -10.72
N ARG A 157 -12.10 -9.06 -10.87
CA ARG A 157 -13.27 -8.63 -11.66
C ARG A 157 -13.11 -8.96 -13.14
N TRP A 158 -11.92 -8.72 -13.70
CA TRP A 158 -11.60 -9.10 -15.07
C TRP A 158 -11.72 -10.62 -15.30
N ALA A 159 -11.18 -11.43 -14.40
CA ALA A 159 -11.17 -12.88 -14.54
C ALA A 159 -12.57 -13.50 -14.35
N LEU A 160 -13.32 -13.05 -13.34
CA LEU A 160 -14.68 -13.55 -13.08
C LEU A 160 -15.66 -13.13 -14.18
N TRP A 161 -15.49 -11.92 -14.76
CA TRP A 161 -16.28 -11.50 -15.92
C TRP A 161 -16.03 -12.44 -17.11
N GLY A 162 -14.77 -12.73 -17.44
CA GLY A 162 -14.42 -13.64 -18.53
C GLY A 162 -14.96 -15.06 -18.33
N ALA A 163 -14.84 -15.58 -17.10
CA ALA A 163 -15.36 -16.89 -16.73
C ALA A 163 -16.89 -16.97 -16.92
N GLN A 164 -17.62 -15.92 -16.53
CA GLN A 164 -19.07 -15.86 -16.66
C GLN A 164 -19.51 -15.65 -18.11
N ALA A 165 -18.88 -14.72 -18.85
CA ALA A 165 -19.22 -14.38 -20.23
C ALA A 165 -18.99 -15.55 -21.19
N HIS A 166 -17.94 -16.34 -20.96
CA HIS A 166 -17.55 -17.46 -21.81
C HIS A 166 -17.74 -18.83 -21.13
N LYS A 167 -18.69 -18.95 -20.20
CA LYS A 167 -18.93 -20.17 -19.42
C LYS A 167 -19.15 -21.42 -20.28
N THR A 168 -19.84 -21.28 -21.41
CA THR A 168 -20.15 -22.38 -22.34
C THR A 168 -19.35 -22.33 -23.65
N ASN A 169 -18.59 -21.25 -23.89
CA ASN A 169 -17.80 -21.06 -25.10
C ASN A 169 -16.31 -21.22 -24.78
N PHE A 170 -15.78 -22.44 -24.91
CA PHE A 170 -14.40 -22.73 -24.55
C PHE A 170 -13.36 -22.04 -25.43
N ASP A 171 -13.63 -21.86 -26.73
CA ASP A 171 -12.74 -21.10 -27.63
C ASP A 171 -12.71 -19.62 -27.25
N GLY A 172 -13.89 -19.05 -26.96
CA GLY A 172 -14.00 -17.68 -26.45
C GLY A 172 -13.31 -17.50 -25.09
N GLN A 173 -13.41 -18.49 -24.20
CA GLN A 173 -12.71 -18.47 -22.92
C GLN A 173 -11.20 -18.44 -23.12
N LEU A 174 -10.66 -19.29 -24.00
CA LEU A 174 -9.23 -19.31 -24.29
C LEU A 174 -8.75 -17.96 -24.86
N LYS A 175 -9.46 -17.40 -25.85
CA LYS A 175 -9.15 -16.08 -26.43
C LYS A 175 -9.24 -14.96 -25.41
N TYR A 176 -10.24 -14.98 -24.53
CA TYR A 176 -10.39 -13.97 -23.49
C TYR A 176 -9.20 -13.99 -22.53
N PHE A 177 -8.87 -15.16 -21.97
CA PHE A 177 -7.79 -15.26 -20.99
C PHE A 177 -6.39 -15.15 -21.60
N SER A 178 -6.25 -15.27 -22.93
CA SER A 178 -5.02 -15.00 -23.68
C SER A 178 -4.87 -13.54 -24.10
N LEU A 179 -5.76 -12.64 -23.68
CA LEU A 179 -5.80 -11.23 -24.12
C LEU A 179 -5.96 -11.05 -25.64
N GLU A 180 -6.47 -12.05 -26.35
CA GLU A 180 -6.64 -12.02 -27.82
C GLU A 180 -8.01 -11.46 -28.24
N SER A 181 -8.99 -11.45 -27.32
CA SER A 181 -10.34 -10.97 -27.61
C SER A 181 -10.46 -9.46 -27.35
N PRO A 182 -11.18 -8.70 -28.20
CA PRO A 182 -11.44 -7.27 -27.97
C PRO A 182 -12.16 -7.02 -26.63
N GLU A 183 -13.03 -7.94 -26.21
CA GLU A 183 -13.74 -7.86 -24.94
C GLU A 183 -12.78 -7.95 -23.76
N SER A 184 -11.80 -8.86 -23.83
CA SER A 184 -10.78 -9.02 -22.81
C SER A 184 -9.95 -7.75 -22.61
N VAL A 185 -9.50 -7.16 -23.72
CA VAL A 185 -8.77 -5.89 -23.70
C VAL A 185 -9.68 -4.75 -23.20
N GLY A 186 -10.95 -4.73 -23.59
CA GLY A 186 -11.92 -3.73 -23.15
C GLY A 186 -12.18 -3.77 -21.63
N VAL A 187 -12.37 -4.98 -21.07
CA VAL A 187 -12.53 -5.14 -19.61
C VAL A 187 -11.23 -4.80 -18.88
N LEU A 188 -10.06 -5.17 -19.43
CA LEU A 188 -8.75 -4.82 -18.87
C LEU A 188 -8.60 -3.29 -18.78
N GLN A 189 -8.89 -2.55 -19.86
CA GLN A 189 -8.81 -1.09 -19.83
C GLN A 189 -9.83 -0.44 -18.88
N LYS A 190 -11.00 -1.06 -18.71
CA LYS A 190 -12.03 -0.57 -17.77
C LYS A 190 -11.63 -0.79 -16.30
N GLU A 191 -10.96 -1.89 -16.01
CA GLU A 191 -10.54 -2.25 -14.65
C GLU A 191 -9.14 -1.71 -14.30
N ARG A 192 -8.39 -1.22 -15.29
CA ARG A 192 -7.11 -0.53 -15.11
C ARG A 192 -7.28 0.64 -14.16
N LYS A 193 -6.42 0.65 -13.15
CA LYS A 193 -6.27 1.78 -12.24
C LYS A 193 -5.09 2.64 -12.67
N GLY A 194 -5.05 3.88 -12.20
CA GLY A 194 -4.01 4.85 -12.52
C GLY A 194 -2.60 4.40 -12.11
N THR A 195 -2.04 5.03 -11.08
CA THR A 195 -0.71 4.70 -10.57
C THR A 195 -0.82 3.55 -9.56
N LEU A 196 -0.16 2.42 -9.81
CA LEU A 196 -0.10 1.30 -8.85
C LEU A 196 0.90 1.60 -7.74
N PHE A 197 0.56 1.24 -6.50
CA PHE A 197 1.43 1.50 -5.35
C PHE A 197 2.80 0.82 -5.48
N ILE A 198 2.81 -0.43 -5.94
CA ILE A 198 4.03 -1.22 -6.07
C ILE A 198 5.07 -0.56 -6.99
N ASP A 199 4.63 0.18 -8.01
CA ASP A 199 5.51 0.89 -8.93
C ASP A 199 6.12 2.17 -8.32
N VAL A 200 5.58 2.66 -7.20
CA VAL A 200 6.01 3.90 -6.56
C VAL A 200 6.47 3.76 -5.11
N GLN A 201 6.24 2.62 -4.47
CA GLN A 201 6.51 2.36 -3.05
C GLN A 201 7.94 2.72 -2.65
N ARG A 202 8.95 2.23 -3.40
CA ARG A 202 10.36 2.54 -3.13
C ARG A 202 10.65 4.04 -3.16
N ARG A 203 10.09 4.74 -4.14
CA ARG A 203 10.22 6.20 -4.27
C ARG A 203 9.48 6.94 -3.15
N MET A 204 8.35 6.42 -2.66
CA MET A 204 7.68 6.96 -1.48
C MET A 204 8.53 6.78 -0.22
N GLY A 205 9.19 5.63 -0.06
CA GLY A 205 10.13 5.40 1.04
C GLY A 205 11.27 6.43 1.05
N MET A 206 11.90 6.65 -0.11
CA MET A 206 12.93 7.68 -0.27
C MET A 206 12.40 9.10 0.02
N TYR A 207 11.19 9.42 -0.43
CA TYR A 207 10.55 10.71 -0.18
C TYR A 207 10.30 10.98 1.31
N LEU A 208 9.69 10.02 2.03
CA LEU A 208 9.44 10.17 3.47
C LEU A 208 10.75 10.21 4.27
N ARG A 209 11.74 9.43 3.87
CA ARG A 209 13.08 9.45 4.46
C ARG A 209 13.76 10.80 4.27
N ALA A 210 13.66 11.41 3.10
CA ALA A 210 14.19 12.74 2.85
C ALA A 210 13.53 13.82 3.75
N LEU A 211 12.24 13.66 4.06
CA LEU A 211 11.50 14.56 4.96
C LEU A 211 11.82 14.31 6.44
N TRP A 212 11.83 13.08 6.94
CA TRP A 212 11.93 12.82 8.39
C TRP A 212 13.21 12.11 8.85
N ALA A 213 14.15 11.81 7.94
CA ALA A 213 15.42 11.14 8.23
C ALA A 213 15.26 9.82 9.01
N ARG A 214 14.20 9.08 8.68
CA ARG A 214 13.90 7.74 9.21
C ARG A 214 13.12 6.94 8.18
N ASP A 215 13.11 5.64 8.34
CA ASP A 215 12.32 4.74 7.51
C ASP A 215 10.86 4.67 7.95
N PHE A 216 9.99 4.46 6.96
CA PHE A 216 8.57 4.25 7.14
C PHE A 216 8.20 2.99 6.38
N PHE A 217 7.55 2.06 7.07
CA PHE A 217 7.08 0.81 6.48
C PHE A 217 5.72 1.08 5.85
N MET A 218 5.61 0.80 4.56
CA MET A 218 4.36 0.98 3.84
C MET A 218 3.94 -0.31 3.17
N ARG A 219 2.65 -0.59 3.19
CA ARG A 219 2.02 -1.73 2.49
C ARG A 219 0.80 -1.26 1.72
N PRO A 220 0.39 -1.99 0.67
CA PRO A 220 -0.92 -1.75 0.07
C PRO A 220 -2.03 -2.05 1.09
N THR A 221 -3.19 -1.40 0.93
CA THR A 221 -4.40 -1.75 1.68
C THR A 221 -4.92 -3.11 1.23
N SER A 222 -5.10 -4.03 2.16
CA SER A 222 -5.61 -5.38 1.92
C SER A 222 -7.01 -5.49 2.55
N GLY A 223 -8.11 -5.45 1.76
CA GLY A 223 -9.42 -5.58 2.43
C GLY A 223 -10.72 -5.78 1.63
N ASP A 224 -10.89 -5.24 0.43
CA ASP A 224 -12.20 -5.18 -0.25
C ASP A 224 -11.93 -5.34 -1.73
N PHE A 225 -12.13 -6.56 -2.19
CA PHE A 225 -12.15 -6.81 -3.62
C PHE A 225 -13.50 -6.40 -4.24
N GLU A 226 -14.52 -6.12 -3.40
CA GLU A 226 -15.89 -5.87 -3.85
C GLU A 226 -16.14 -4.39 -4.18
N LYS A 227 -15.54 -3.47 -3.43
CA LYS A 227 -15.62 -2.04 -3.74
C LYS A 227 -14.57 -1.67 -4.79
N ARG A 228 -14.98 -0.88 -5.79
CA ARG A 228 -14.10 -0.37 -6.86
C ARG A 228 -13.24 0.82 -6.41
N GLU A 229 -13.60 1.38 -5.27
CA GLU A 229 -12.85 2.39 -4.55
C GLU A 229 -11.84 1.64 -3.69
N GLY A 230 -10.55 1.95 -3.86
CA GLY A 230 -9.53 1.50 -2.93
C GLY A 230 -9.84 2.01 -1.52
N TYR A 231 -9.25 1.40 -0.50
CA TYR A 231 -9.47 1.85 0.87
C TYR A 231 -8.99 3.27 1.09
N GLN A 232 -9.57 3.94 2.07
CA GLN A 232 -8.91 5.10 2.68
C GLN A 232 -7.55 4.66 3.25
N PRO A 233 -6.50 5.50 3.17
CA PRO A 233 -5.27 5.26 3.91
C PRO A 233 -5.54 4.97 5.39
N TYR A 234 -4.72 4.15 6.01
CA TYR A 234 -4.78 3.91 7.46
C TYR A 234 -3.41 3.51 7.99
N ILE A 235 -3.25 3.51 9.31
CA ILE A 235 -2.01 3.08 9.96
C ILE A 235 -2.38 1.95 10.91
N ASP A 236 -1.68 0.83 10.77
CA ASP A 236 -1.79 -0.34 11.65
C ASP A 236 -0.44 -0.58 12.31
N GLY A 237 -0.38 -0.34 13.62
CA GLY A 237 0.85 -0.30 14.38
C GLY A 237 1.87 0.69 13.83
N TYR A 238 2.96 0.20 13.23
CA TYR A 238 4.00 1.01 12.60
C TYR A 238 3.95 0.99 11.06
N ILE A 239 2.98 0.29 10.48
CA ILE A 239 2.84 0.13 9.03
C ILE A 239 1.80 1.13 8.52
N ILE A 240 2.19 1.94 7.54
CA ILE A 240 1.29 2.81 6.79
C ILE A 240 0.67 2.00 5.65
N HIS A 241 -0.64 1.88 5.63
CA HIS A 241 -1.37 1.26 4.54
C HIS A 241 -1.88 2.31 3.56
N LEU A 242 -1.43 2.21 2.31
CA LEU A 242 -1.83 3.10 1.22
C LEU A 242 -2.63 2.32 0.17
N PRO A 243 -3.53 2.97 -0.59
CA PRO A 243 -4.32 2.29 -1.62
C PRO A 243 -3.43 1.55 -2.62
N ASP A 244 -3.84 0.34 -3.01
CA ASP A 244 -3.13 -0.48 -3.99
C ASP A 244 -2.96 0.21 -5.36
N ALA A 245 -3.86 1.14 -5.69
CA ALA A 245 -3.71 2.08 -6.78
C ALA A 245 -4.44 3.41 -6.52
N TYR A 246 -3.91 4.50 -7.08
CA TYR A 246 -4.61 5.78 -7.19
C TYR A 246 -4.91 6.12 -8.65
N ASP A 247 -6.17 6.45 -8.93
CA ASP A 247 -6.55 7.18 -10.14
C ASP A 247 -6.17 8.66 -9.99
N ASP A 248 -6.04 9.40 -11.10
CA ASP A 248 -5.85 10.84 -11.04
C ASP A 248 -7.07 11.50 -10.37
N TYR A 249 -6.84 12.38 -9.40
CA TYR A 249 -7.91 13.17 -8.78
C TYR A 249 -8.21 14.38 -9.65
N VAL A 250 -9.41 14.40 -10.21
CA VAL A 250 -9.90 15.45 -11.09
C VAL A 250 -10.99 16.23 -10.37
N TYR A 251 -10.83 17.54 -10.29
CA TYR A 251 -11.83 18.43 -9.68
C TYR A 251 -12.00 19.70 -10.51
N THR A 252 -13.18 20.31 -10.41
CA THR A 252 -13.48 21.58 -11.07
C THR A 252 -13.37 22.72 -10.06
N THR A 253 -12.60 23.74 -10.41
CA THR A 253 -12.47 24.97 -9.62
C THR A 253 -13.74 25.81 -9.65
N ALA A 254 -13.83 26.83 -8.79
CA ALA A 254 -14.96 27.75 -8.77
C ALA A 254 -15.11 28.53 -10.10
N GLU A 255 -13.99 28.72 -10.81
CA GLU A 255 -13.91 29.37 -12.12
C GLU A 255 -14.30 28.44 -13.29
N GLY A 256 -14.60 27.17 -13.02
CA GLY A 256 -14.96 26.18 -14.04
C GLY A 256 -13.78 25.51 -14.74
N GLU A 257 -12.55 25.76 -14.28
CA GLU A 257 -11.34 25.07 -14.79
C GLU A 257 -11.23 23.68 -14.17
N GLU A 258 -11.01 22.66 -15.00
CA GLU A 258 -10.70 21.30 -14.56
C GLU A 258 -9.21 21.22 -14.17
N LYS A 259 -8.96 20.89 -12.91
CA LYS A 259 -7.62 20.61 -12.40
C LYS A 259 -7.45 19.14 -12.10
N ARG A 260 -6.20 18.68 -12.23
CA ARG A 260 -5.81 17.28 -12.07
C ARG A 260 -4.64 17.19 -11.11
N VAL A 261 -4.77 16.31 -10.12
CA VAL A 261 -3.67 15.84 -9.28
C VAL A 261 -3.39 14.41 -9.67
N THR A 262 -2.16 14.14 -10.10
CA THR A 262 -1.78 12.81 -10.59
C THR A 262 -1.77 11.78 -9.45
N GLY A 263 -1.97 10.49 -9.78
CA GLY A 263 -1.91 9.42 -8.76
C GLY A 263 -0.61 9.40 -7.94
N ILE A 264 0.53 9.78 -8.54
CA ILE A 264 1.80 9.90 -7.81
C ILE A 264 1.83 11.08 -6.82
N GLU A 265 1.19 12.21 -7.16
CA GLU A 265 1.07 13.35 -6.25
C GLU A 265 0.14 13.02 -5.09
N LEU A 266 -0.94 12.27 -5.35
CA LEU A 266 -1.78 11.71 -4.29
C LEU A 266 -0.99 10.80 -3.37
N TYR A 267 -0.19 9.86 -3.89
CA TYR A 267 0.67 9.04 -3.02
C TYR A 267 1.61 9.87 -2.16
N ARG A 268 2.21 10.93 -2.69
CA ARG A 268 3.07 11.83 -1.90
C ARG A 268 2.28 12.54 -0.80
N ALA A 269 1.08 13.03 -1.11
CA ALA A 269 0.20 13.69 -0.15
C ALA A 269 -0.21 12.73 0.98
N SER A 270 -0.68 11.53 0.63
CA SER A 270 -1.18 10.54 1.59
C SER A 270 -0.05 9.95 2.45
N ALA A 271 1.06 9.57 1.82
CA ALA A 271 2.21 9.04 2.55
C ALA A 271 2.79 10.07 3.52
N ALA A 272 2.87 11.34 3.11
CA ALA A 272 3.33 12.41 3.99
C ALA A 272 2.37 12.63 5.17
N HIS A 273 1.06 12.64 4.93
CA HIS A 273 0.05 12.81 5.97
C HIS A 273 0.11 11.67 7.01
N ALA A 274 0.08 10.41 6.57
CA ALA A 274 0.19 9.27 7.48
C ALA A 274 1.53 9.25 8.24
N ALA A 275 2.63 9.64 7.58
CA ALA A 275 3.91 9.81 8.25
C ALA A 275 3.88 10.90 9.34
N CYS A 276 3.13 11.99 9.12
CA CYS A 276 2.95 13.05 10.11
C CYS A 276 2.28 12.51 11.39
N HIS A 277 1.29 11.63 11.29
CA HIS A 277 0.70 10.99 12.47
C HIS A 277 1.76 10.20 13.25
N GLN A 278 2.54 9.34 12.59
CA GLN A 278 3.59 8.58 13.26
C GLN A 278 4.74 9.44 13.83
N VAL A 279 4.89 10.70 13.39
CA VAL A 279 5.93 11.62 13.86
C VAL A 279 5.41 12.51 15.00
N TYR A 280 4.19 13.03 14.88
CA TYR A 280 3.66 14.10 15.72
C TYR A 280 2.54 13.66 16.66
N THR A 281 1.89 12.52 16.41
CA THR A 281 0.92 11.89 17.33
C THR A 281 1.68 10.92 18.24
N THR A 282 2.25 11.44 19.33
CA THR A 282 3.20 10.68 20.17
C THR A 282 2.58 9.97 21.37
N LYS A 283 1.28 10.18 21.63
CA LYS A 283 0.51 9.62 22.74
C LYS A 283 -0.85 9.15 22.22
N GLN A 284 -1.34 8.05 22.77
CA GLN A 284 -2.71 7.60 22.56
C GLN A 284 -3.72 8.60 23.11
N TYR A 285 -4.84 8.73 22.41
CA TYR A 285 -5.98 9.52 22.85
C TYR A 285 -6.97 8.61 23.56
N ASP A 286 -7.59 9.12 24.63
CA ASP A 286 -8.68 8.41 25.31
C ASP A 286 -9.99 8.62 24.55
N ASP A 287 -10.54 7.54 24.01
CA ASP A 287 -11.80 7.53 23.28
C ASP A 287 -13.01 7.21 24.19
N THR A 288 -12.77 6.98 25.49
CA THR A 288 -13.80 6.55 26.44
C THR A 288 -14.96 7.54 26.50
N GLY A 289 -16.16 7.04 26.16
CA GLY A 289 -17.39 7.81 26.23
C GLY A 289 -17.57 8.84 25.11
N LEU A 290 -16.73 8.83 24.07
CA LEU A 290 -16.91 9.66 22.89
C LEU A 290 -17.95 9.06 21.93
N SER A 291 -18.79 9.91 21.36
CA SER A 291 -19.68 9.54 20.26
C SER A 291 -18.93 9.52 18.92
N ALA A 292 -19.48 8.81 17.92
CA ALA A 292 -18.87 8.76 16.57
C ALA A 292 -18.64 10.15 15.93
N LEU A 293 -19.52 11.13 16.20
CA LEU A 293 -19.34 12.51 15.74
C LEU A 293 -18.16 13.20 16.45
N GLN A 294 -17.97 12.94 17.73
CA GLN A 294 -16.85 13.50 18.49
C GLN A 294 -15.52 12.87 18.07
N LEU A 295 -15.51 11.57 17.77
CA LEU A 295 -14.33 10.88 17.25
C LEU A 295 -13.90 11.50 15.91
N VAL A 296 -14.80 11.59 14.93
CA VAL A 296 -14.45 12.13 13.60
C VAL A 296 -14.01 13.60 13.66
N LEU A 297 -14.64 14.42 14.50
CA LEU A 297 -14.25 15.82 14.65
C LEU A 297 -12.93 16.00 15.41
N SER A 298 -12.60 15.10 16.33
CA SER A 298 -11.28 15.08 16.97
C SER A 298 -10.19 14.69 15.97
N GLY A 299 -10.46 13.70 15.11
CA GLY A 299 -9.57 13.32 14.00
C GLY A 299 -9.30 14.47 13.04
N LEU A 300 -10.37 15.17 12.60
CA LEU A 300 -10.26 16.36 11.74
C LEU A 300 -9.34 17.46 12.30
N VAL A 301 -9.39 17.65 13.62
CA VAL A 301 -8.57 18.62 14.36
C VAL A 301 -7.13 18.13 14.48
N GLU A 302 -6.92 16.84 14.76
CA GLU A 302 -5.58 16.24 14.80
C GLU A 302 -4.89 16.32 13.44
N ASP A 303 -5.59 16.02 12.35
CA ASP A 303 -5.07 16.16 10.98
C ASP A 303 -4.55 17.58 10.74
N ALA A 304 -5.35 18.59 11.11
CA ALA A 304 -4.95 19.98 10.93
C ALA A 304 -3.70 20.31 11.75
N ARG A 305 -3.59 19.77 12.97
CA ARG A 305 -2.44 19.97 13.85
C ARG A 305 -1.16 19.35 13.29
N ILE A 306 -1.21 18.06 12.93
CA ILE A 306 -0.04 17.34 12.43
C ILE A 306 0.42 17.86 11.06
N GLU A 307 -0.52 18.27 10.20
CA GLU A 307 -0.23 18.92 8.93
C GLU A 307 0.38 20.31 9.11
N LYS A 308 -0.12 21.12 10.05
CA LYS A 308 0.45 22.44 10.36
C LYS A 308 1.91 22.32 10.81
N LEU A 309 2.21 21.43 11.75
CA LEU A 309 3.58 21.16 12.20
C LEU A 309 4.49 20.70 11.05
N ALA A 310 3.96 19.88 10.14
CA ALA A 310 4.69 19.43 8.98
C ALA A 310 4.96 20.57 7.98
N MET A 311 3.99 21.44 7.70
CA MET A 311 4.14 22.58 6.80
C MET A 311 5.08 23.65 7.36
N GLU A 312 5.12 23.84 8.68
CA GLU A 312 6.10 24.74 9.32
C GLU A 312 7.54 24.25 9.10
N LYS A 313 7.74 22.92 9.13
CA LYS A 313 9.06 22.32 8.91
C LYS A 313 9.39 22.13 7.42
N PHE A 314 8.39 21.84 6.59
CA PHE A 314 8.48 21.56 5.16
C PHE A 314 7.41 22.35 4.39
N PRO A 315 7.67 23.63 4.07
CA PRO A 315 6.67 24.50 3.44
C PRO A 315 6.12 23.97 2.10
N GLY A 316 6.90 23.16 1.37
CA GLY A 316 6.46 22.51 0.12
C GLY A 316 5.27 21.56 0.30
N LEU A 317 5.04 20.99 1.49
CA LEU A 317 3.86 20.15 1.76
C LEU A 317 2.55 20.94 1.66
N ARG A 318 2.59 22.26 1.85
CA ARG A 318 1.41 23.12 1.68
C ARG A 318 0.84 23.00 0.27
N GLN A 319 1.71 23.03 -0.75
CA GLN A 319 1.32 22.92 -2.15
C GLN A 319 0.74 21.54 -2.46
N ALA A 320 1.28 20.48 -1.86
CA ALA A 320 0.82 19.11 -2.06
C ALA A 320 -0.59 18.88 -1.50
N TRP A 321 -0.92 19.48 -0.35
CA TRP A 321 -2.21 19.28 0.30
C TRP A 321 -3.28 20.31 -0.10
N SER A 322 -2.94 21.58 -0.30
CA SER A 322 -3.94 22.64 -0.53
C SER A 322 -4.77 22.41 -1.78
N VAL A 323 -4.17 21.82 -2.83
CA VAL A 323 -4.86 21.51 -4.09
C VAL A 323 -5.91 20.40 -3.97
N LEU A 324 -5.90 19.64 -2.87
CA LEU A 324 -6.84 18.56 -2.58
C LEU A 324 -8.00 19.03 -1.68
N HIS A 325 -7.96 20.27 -1.19
CA HIS A 325 -9.05 20.88 -0.41
C HIS A 325 -9.98 21.69 -1.33
N THR A 326 -11.02 21.06 -1.85
CA THR A 326 -11.90 21.64 -2.89
C THR A 326 -13.20 22.24 -2.35
N ALA A 327 -13.57 21.93 -1.11
CA ALA A 327 -14.82 22.39 -0.52
C ALA A 327 -14.91 23.92 -0.42
N THR A 328 -16.09 24.47 -0.69
CA THR A 328 -16.42 25.90 -0.70
C THR A 328 -17.74 26.13 0.02
N PRO A 329 -18.18 27.38 0.26
CA PRO A 329 -19.52 27.64 0.78
C PRO A 329 -20.63 27.05 -0.10
N GLN A 330 -20.39 26.87 -1.40
CA GLN A 330 -21.32 26.26 -2.35
C GLN A 330 -21.47 24.73 -2.16
N SER A 331 -20.55 24.08 -1.44
CA SER A 331 -20.66 22.66 -1.07
C SER A 331 -21.83 22.38 -0.10
N GLY A 332 -22.39 23.43 0.51
CA GLY A 332 -23.56 23.34 1.38
C GLY A 332 -23.21 23.22 2.86
N GLU A 333 -24.22 22.86 3.66
CA GLU A 333 -24.18 22.85 5.12
C GLU A 333 -24.52 21.47 5.72
N THR A 334 -24.30 20.41 4.94
CA THR A 334 -24.31 19.04 5.49
C THR A 334 -23.13 18.82 6.43
N SER A 335 -23.19 17.79 7.28
CA SER A 335 -22.09 17.38 8.17
C SER A 335 -20.77 17.28 7.42
N VAL A 336 -20.75 16.52 6.31
CA VAL A 336 -19.60 16.33 5.43
C VAL A 336 -19.10 17.65 4.84
N ALA A 337 -19.99 18.46 4.25
CA ALA A 337 -19.59 19.71 3.62
C ALA A 337 -18.98 20.70 4.64
N LEU A 338 -19.56 20.81 5.84
CA LEU A 338 -19.03 21.66 6.90
C LEU A 338 -17.66 21.17 7.38
N MET A 339 -17.47 19.85 7.56
CA MET A 339 -16.19 19.27 7.95
C MET A 339 -15.10 19.51 6.91
N GLN A 340 -15.39 19.34 5.61
CA GLN A 340 -14.42 19.63 4.54
C GLN A 340 -14.09 21.12 4.45
N ARG A 341 -15.09 22.00 4.60
CA ARG A 341 -14.89 23.46 4.65
C ARG A 341 -14.03 23.87 5.84
N LEU A 342 -14.23 23.26 7.00
CA LEU A 342 -13.39 23.48 8.17
C LEU A 342 -11.97 22.96 7.95
N ALA A 343 -11.79 21.76 7.38
CA ALA A 343 -10.47 21.23 7.06
C ALA A 343 -9.68 22.17 6.15
N ARG A 344 -10.32 22.65 5.06
CA ARG A 344 -9.73 23.65 4.17
C ARG A 344 -9.37 24.93 4.91
N ARG A 345 -10.27 25.43 5.78
CA ARG A 345 -10.04 26.67 6.54
C ARG A 345 -8.90 26.56 7.56
N LEU A 346 -8.68 25.39 8.14
CA LEU A 346 -7.56 25.12 9.04
C LEU A 346 -6.23 24.99 8.28
N GLN A 347 -6.26 24.59 7.01
CA GLN A 347 -5.06 24.35 6.19
C GLN A 347 -4.62 25.59 5.39
N ASP A 348 -5.58 26.33 4.82
CA ASP A 348 -5.33 27.47 3.93
C ASP A 348 -5.68 28.79 4.61
N GLU A 349 -4.64 29.54 4.97
CA GLU A 349 -4.78 30.87 5.59
C GLU A 349 -5.50 31.87 4.68
N ASN A 350 -5.40 31.71 3.34
CA ASN A 350 -6.01 32.58 2.34
C ASN A 350 -7.46 32.20 2.02
N TYR A 351 -7.90 30.99 2.40
CA TYR A 351 -9.29 30.59 2.22
C TYR A 351 -10.17 31.25 3.29
N TYR A 352 -11.20 31.98 2.86
CA TYR A 352 -12.17 32.62 3.74
C TYR A 352 -13.52 31.89 3.70
N ASP A 353 -14.07 31.60 4.88
CA ASP A 353 -15.40 31.02 5.06
C ASP A 353 -16.08 31.71 6.25
N SER A 354 -17.23 32.33 6.00
CA SER A 354 -17.97 33.11 7.00
C SER A 354 -18.97 32.30 7.82
N HIS A 355 -19.10 30.99 7.57
CA HIS A 355 -20.05 30.16 8.30
C HIS A 355 -19.66 30.03 9.77
N ALA A 356 -20.62 30.25 10.68
CA ALA A 356 -20.36 30.40 12.12
C ALA A 356 -19.65 29.17 12.73
N TRP A 357 -20.05 27.96 12.34
CA TRP A 357 -19.41 26.72 12.80
C TRP A 357 -17.96 26.55 12.31
N VAL A 358 -17.68 26.97 11.08
CA VAL A 358 -16.32 26.92 10.51
C VAL A 358 -15.42 27.94 11.20
N ALA A 359 -15.93 29.16 11.42
CA ALA A 359 -15.24 30.21 12.17
C ALA A 359 -15.00 29.81 13.64
N LEU A 360 -15.93 29.10 14.28
CA LEU A 360 -15.75 28.51 15.61
C LEU A 360 -14.58 27.54 15.63
N GLY A 361 -14.52 26.59 14.69
CA GLY A 361 -13.43 25.61 14.63
C GLY A 361 -12.05 26.26 14.47
N LEU A 362 -11.92 27.22 13.56
CA LEU A 362 -10.67 27.98 13.40
C LEU A 362 -10.26 28.71 14.69
N ARG A 363 -11.21 29.39 15.34
CA ARG A 363 -10.96 30.13 16.59
C ARG A 363 -10.48 29.18 17.69
N LEU A 364 -11.20 28.09 17.93
CA LEU A 364 -10.84 27.09 18.93
C LEU A 364 -9.44 26.51 18.67
N PHE A 365 -9.15 26.19 17.42
CA PHE A 365 -7.85 25.66 17.02
C PHE A 365 -6.71 26.66 17.32
N ASN A 366 -6.86 27.92 16.89
CA ASN A 366 -5.85 28.96 17.12
C ASN A 366 -5.64 29.28 18.60
N GLU A 367 -6.69 29.23 19.43
CA GLU A 367 -6.59 29.47 20.88
C GLU A 367 -5.84 28.35 21.63
N LYS A 368 -5.90 27.12 21.12
CA LYS A 368 -5.41 25.92 21.83
C LYS A 368 -4.10 25.35 21.28
N ASN A 369 -3.74 25.64 20.03
CA ASN A 369 -2.61 25.00 19.33
C ASN A 369 -1.24 25.21 19.98
N GLU A 370 -1.09 26.15 20.93
CA GLU A 370 0.15 26.39 21.68
C GLU A 370 0.20 25.67 23.05
N GLN A 371 -0.82 24.88 23.41
CA GLN A 371 -0.92 24.20 24.71
C GLN A 371 -0.21 22.82 24.71
N GLU A 372 0.43 22.46 25.83
CA GLU A 372 1.21 21.22 25.98
C GLU A 372 0.35 19.94 26.03
N ASN A 373 -0.89 20.02 26.53
CA ASN A 373 -1.80 18.88 26.66
C ASN A 373 -2.57 18.58 25.37
N VAL A 374 -1.83 18.22 24.32
CA VAL A 374 -2.36 18.02 22.96
C VAL A 374 -3.56 17.08 22.90
N THR A 375 -3.46 15.92 23.54
CA THR A 375 -4.51 14.91 23.55
C THR A 375 -5.82 15.43 24.13
N GLU A 376 -5.73 16.26 25.18
CA GLU A 376 -6.91 16.81 25.86
C GLU A 376 -7.58 17.88 25.00
N TRP A 377 -6.81 18.87 24.53
CA TRP A 377 -7.43 20.00 23.83
C TRP A 377 -7.99 19.62 22.47
N VAL A 378 -7.38 18.68 21.74
CA VAL A 378 -7.93 18.19 20.46
C VAL A 378 -9.31 17.55 20.69
N VAL A 379 -9.44 16.70 21.72
CA VAL A 379 -10.71 16.06 22.08
C VAL A 379 -11.72 17.10 22.59
N GLU A 380 -11.30 18.10 23.37
CA GLU A 380 -12.16 19.20 23.79
C GLU A 380 -12.74 19.98 22.61
N ILE A 381 -11.92 20.29 21.59
CA ILE A 381 -12.40 20.96 20.37
C ILE A 381 -13.40 20.06 19.64
N GLY A 382 -13.09 18.77 19.47
CA GLY A 382 -14.00 17.81 18.85
C GLY A 382 -15.36 17.74 19.55
N LYS A 383 -15.37 17.75 20.90
CA LYS A 383 -16.60 17.81 21.71
C LYS A 383 -17.40 19.09 21.50
N GLN A 384 -16.73 20.25 21.50
CA GLN A 384 -17.39 21.55 21.31
C GLN A 384 -17.97 21.68 19.90
N LEU A 385 -17.22 21.27 18.88
CA LEU A 385 -17.69 21.27 17.49
C LEU A 385 -18.88 20.32 17.30
N ALA A 386 -18.87 19.14 17.91
CA ALA A 386 -19.98 18.20 17.87
C ALA A 386 -21.26 18.79 18.49
N ALA A 387 -21.12 19.42 19.66
CA ALA A 387 -22.24 20.06 20.36
C ALA A 387 -22.86 21.18 19.51
N GLU A 388 -22.04 22.04 18.91
CA GLU A 388 -22.54 23.13 18.05
C GLU A 388 -23.22 22.60 16.79
N LEU A 389 -22.66 21.56 16.16
CA LEU A 389 -23.25 20.94 14.96
C LEU A 389 -24.63 20.32 15.27
N GLN A 390 -24.78 19.71 16.44
CA GLN A 390 -26.06 19.21 16.94
C GLN A 390 -27.06 20.33 17.26
N LEU A 391 -26.61 21.44 17.85
CA LEU A 391 -27.45 22.61 18.13
C LEU A 391 -28.00 23.24 16.85
N MET A 392 -27.22 23.22 15.76
CA MET A 392 -27.67 23.64 14.44
C MET A 392 -28.67 22.66 13.78
N GLY A 393 -28.90 21.49 14.37
CA GLY A 393 -29.78 20.46 13.81
C GLY A 393 -29.16 19.69 12.64
N VAL A 394 -27.84 19.77 12.43
CA VAL A 394 -27.15 19.02 11.38
C VAL A 394 -26.96 17.57 11.85
N THR A 395 -27.42 16.62 11.05
CA THR A 395 -27.32 15.19 11.38
C THR A 395 -26.01 14.60 10.87
N TYR A 396 -25.42 13.68 11.64
CA TYR A 396 -24.26 12.89 11.23
C TYR A 396 -24.54 11.39 11.29
N SER A 397 -24.14 10.66 10.25
CA SER A 397 -24.24 9.21 10.16
C SER A 397 -22.87 8.59 9.85
N HIS A 398 -22.27 7.90 10.81
CA HIS A 398 -20.95 7.27 10.64
C HIS A 398 -20.86 6.32 9.42
N SER A 399 -21.95 5.68 9.04
CA SER A 399 -21.97 4.74 7.90
C SER A 399 -22.21 5.39 6.54
N ASN A 400 -22.69 6.63 6.48
CA ASN A 400 -23.07 7.30 5.23
C ASN A 400 -22.28 8.60 4.98
N ASP A 401 -21.82 9.27 6.03
CA ASP A 401 -21.17 10.57 5.97
C ASP A 401 -19.66 10.38 5.92
N HIS A 402 -19.12 10.13 4.72
CA HIS A 402 -17.69 10.03 4.47
C HIS A 402 -17.09 11.39 4.12
N ILE A 403 -16.06 11.80 4.85
CA ILE A 403 -15.32 13.04 4.57
C ILE A 403 -14.38 12.77 3.39
N ASP A 404 -14.71 13.32 2.23
CA ASP A 404 -13.90 13.14 1.03
C ASP A 404 -12.75 14.15 1.00
N ILE A 405 -11.66 13.81 1.70
CA ILE A 405 -10.35 14.45 1.55
C ILE A 405 -9.37 13.35 1.15
N PRO A 406 -9.02 13.24 -0.14
CA PRO A 406 -8.56 11.99 -0.77
C PRO A 406 -7.22 11.46 -0.26
N TYR A 407 -6.45 12.29 0.45
CA TYR A 407 -5.13 11.93 0.97
C TYR A 407 -5.10 11.57 2.46
N ARG A 408 -6.17 11.89 3.21
CA ARG A 408 -6.18 11.71 4.66
C ARG A 408 -6.51 10.28 5.05
N ASP A 409 -5.92 9.82 6.15
CA ASP A 409 -6.24 8.51 6.71
C ASP A 409 -7.54 8.51 7.52
N ASP A 410 -7.93 7.35 8.04
CA ASP A 410 -9.15 7.17 8.84
C ASP A 410 -9.00 7.53 10.33
N ASN A 411 -7.84 8.10 10.70
CA ASN A 411 -7.46 8.52 12.04
C ASN A 411 -7.47 7.42 13.11
N ARG A 412 -7.56 6.13 12.73
CA ARG A 412 -7.54 5.04 13.73
C ARG A 412 -6.30 5.05 14.60
N TYR A 413 -5.17 5.50 14.03
CA TYR A 413 -3.88 5.61 14.70
C TYR A 413 -3.92 6.43 15.99
N MET A 414 -4.80 7.44 16.04
CA MET A 414 -4.94 8.32 17.19
C MET A 414 -5.51 7.58 18.41
N TRP A 415 -6.36 6.59 18.17
CA TRP A 415 -7.13 5.86 19.17
C TRP A 415 -6.49 4.51 19.51
N GLU A 416 -5.92 3.83 18.52
CA GLU A 416 -5.36 2.48 18.64
C GLU A 416 -3.83 2.52 18.69
N PHE A 417 -3.30 3.18 19.72
CA PHE A 417 -1.86 3.21 19.94
C PHE A 417 -1.43 1.96 20.71
N GLU A 418 -1.24 0.87 19.99
CA GLU A 418 -0.63 -0.31 20.59
C GLU A 418 0.84 0.03 20.98
N ASP A 419 1.38 -0.58 22.05
CA ASP A 419 2.70 -0.35 22.69
C ASP A 419 3.91 -0.69 21.75
N ILE A 420 3.86 -0.20 20.50
CA ILE A 420 4.70 -0.61 19.38
C ILE A 420 5.81 0.42 19.09
N ARG A 421 5.87 1.57 19.77
CA ARG A 421 7.07 2.42 19.62
C ARG A 421 8.33 1.72 20.12
N GLU A 422 8.25 0.97 21.22
CA GLU A 422 9.38 0.14 21.68
C GLU A 422 9.54 -1.12 20.84
N THR A 423 8.44 -1.82 20.54
CA THR A 423 8.48 -3.09 19.79
C THR A 423 8.89 -2.90 18.32
N GLY A 424 8.42 -1.84 17.66
CA GLY A 424 8.74 -1.48 16.29
C GLY A 424 10.18 -0.99 16.13
N GLN A 425 10.74 -0.25 17.10
CA GLN A 425 12.16 0.12 17.07
C GLN A 425 13.09 -1.11 17.15
N VAL A 426 12.68 -2.14 17.90
CA VAL A 426 13.43 -3.39 18.07
C VAL A 426 13.24 -4.36 16.89
N ILE A 427 12.02 -4.50 16.35
CA ILE A 427 11.71 -5.43 15.25
C ILE A 427 12.17 -4.89 13.88
N ALA A 428 12.03 -3.59 13.62
CA ALA A 428 12.36 -3.00 12.34
C ALA A 428 13.83 -2.53 12.22
N GLY A 429 14.66 -2.79 13.23
CA GLY A 429 16.07 -2.38 13.20
C GLY A 429 16.26 -0.87 13.05
N VAL A 430 15.36 -0.06 13.63
CA VAL A 430 15.30 1.43 13.53
C VAL A 430 16.44 2.10 14.31
N SER A 431 17.64 1.53 14.24
CA SER A 431 18.80 1.90 15.06
C SER A 431 19.73 2.92 14.41
N SER A 432 19.55 3.27 13.13
CA SER A 432 20.29 4.38 12.51
C SER A 432 19.38 5.60 12.37
N GLN A 433 19.47 6.54 13.32
CA GLN A 433 19.10 7.92 13.01
C GLN A 433 20.04 8.40 11.89
N GLN A 434 19.49 8.56 10.70
CA GLN A 434 20.26 9.02 9.55
C GLN A 434 20.76 10.43 9.82
N ILE A 435 22.01 10.69 9.50
CA ILE A 435 22.66 11.96 9.84
C ILE A 435 22.30 12.98 8.78
N ARG A 436 21.62 14.07 9.16
CA ARG A 436 21.41 15.21 8.27
C ARG A 436 22.71 16.02 8.13
N LYS A 437 23.15 16.23 6.90
CA LYS A 437 24.30 17.08 6.57
C LYS A 437 23.88 18.20 5.64
N THR A 438 24.29 19.42 5.98
CA THR A 438 24.15 20.55 5.07
C THR A 438 25.38 20.60 4.18
N VAL A 439 25.17 20.56 2.86
CA VAL A 439 26.23 20.50 1.85
C VAL A 439 26.04 21.57 0.79
N SER A 440 27.14 21.95 0.13
CA SER A 440 27.11 22.77 -1.07
C SER A 440 26.62 21.96 -2.29
N VAL A 441 26.16 22.65 -3.32
CA VAL A 441 25.80 22.03 -4.62
C VAL A 441 26.95 21.20 -5.19
N MET A 442 28.19 21.69 -5.06
CA MET A 442 29.37 20.98 -5.57
C MET A 442 29.64 19.68 -4.81
N GLU A 443 29.51 19.68 -3.48
CA GLU A 443 29.62 18.46 -2.69
C GLU A 443 28.55 17.44 -3.10
N MET A 444 27.29 17.88 -3.22
CA MET A 444 26.17 17.01 -3.60
C MET A 444 26.38 16.39 -4.99
N ILE A 445 26.75 17.18 -6.00
CA ILE A 445 27.00 16.68 -7.36
C ILE A 445 28.13 15.66 -7.38
N ASN A 446 29.22 15.92 -6.65
CA ASN A 446 30.37 15.03 -6.58
C ASN A 446 30.09 13.68 -5.89
N ALA A 447 28.94 13.53 -5.23
CA ALA A 447 28.54 12.33 -4.51
C ALA A 447 27.31 11.63 -5.08
N LEU A 448 26.84 12.02 -6.27
CA LEU A 448 25.67 11.38 -6.90
C LEU A 448 25.92 9.93 -7.32
N ASP A 449 27.16 9.57 -7.61
CA ASP A 449 27.54 8.23 -8.06
C ASP A 449 28.20 7.45 -6.92
N VAL A 450 27.40 6.61 -6.24
CA VAL A 450 27.86 5.74 -5.15
C VAL A 450 27.63 4.29 -5.58
N PRO A 451 28.64 3.64 -6.19
CA PRO A 451 28.54 2.25 -6.61
C PRO A 451 28.18 1.34 -5.42
N GLY A 452 27.04 0.66 -5.52
CA GLY A 452 26.56 -0.25 -4.47
C GLY A 452 25.77 0.39 -3.33
N ALA A 453 25.32 1.65 -3.49
CA ALA A 453 24.37 2.24 -2.54
C ALA A 453 23.09 1.39 -2.44
N GLY A 454 22.81 0.90 -1.23
CA GLY A 454 21.57 0.21 -0.88
C GLY A 454 20.42 1.16 -0.62
N ASP A 455 19.27 0.62 -0.24
CA ASP A 455 18.11 1.41 0.17
C ASP A 455 18.24 1.96 1.61
N ASP A 456 19.38 1.79 2.27
CA ASP A 456 19.69 2.10 3.67
C ASP A 456 20.59 3.35 3.82
N ALA A 457 20.17 4.47 3.23
CA ALA A 457 20.96 5.71 3.25
C ALA A 457 21.32 6.17 4.68
N ASN A 458 22.61 6.17 5.03
CA ASN A 458 23.09 6.60 6.35
C ASN A 458 23.08 8.13 6.56
N GLU A 459 23.13 8.89 5.46
CA GLU A 459 23.22 10.35 5.47
C GLU A 459 22.14 10.97 4.58
N ILE A 460 21.52 12.04 5.08
CA ILE A 460 20.56 12.85 4.32
C ILE A 460 21.19 14.21 4.06
N TRP A 461 21.53 14.46 2.81
CA TRP A 461 22.19 15.70 2.41
C TRP A 461 21.15 16.74 2.03
N VAL A 462 21.26 17.93 2.63
CA VAL A 462 20.39 19.08 2.41
C VAL A 462 21.24 20.19 1.82
N LEU A 463 20.82 20.78 0.71
CA LEU A 463 21.53 21.91 0.13
C LEU A 463 21.49 23.11 1.08
N ASN A 464 22.63 23.78 1.21
CA ASN A 464 22.76 25.02 2.00
C ASN A 464 22.11 26.24 1.32
N SER A 465 21.75 26.12 0.04
CA SER A 465 21.09 27.15 -0.75
C SER A 465 19.92 26.55 -1.52
N GLU A 466 19.01 27.41 -1.96
CA GLU A 466 18.02 27.05 -2.97
C GLU A 466 18.72 26.57 -4.25
N PHE A 467 18.14 25.55 -4.90
CA PHE A 467 18.65 24.99 -6.14
C PHE A 467 17.81 25.48 -7.30
N PHE A 468 18.35 26.41 -8.07
CA PHE A 468 17.72 26.93 -9.27
C PHE A 468 18.06 26.02 -10.45
N ARG A 469 17.05 25.48 -11.12
CA ARG A 469 17.23 24.78 -12.41
C ARG A 469 17.28 25.84 -13.50
N ASP A 470 18.21 25.71 -14.44
CA ASP A 470 18.40 26.66 -15.54
C ASP A 470 17.16 26.83 -16.47
N GLU A 471 16.11 26.01 -16.31
CA GLU A 471 14.94 25.96 -17.21
C GLU A 471 13.57 26.26 -16.58
N GLU A 472 13.46 26.71 -15.33
CA GLU A 472 12.15 27.16 -14.83
C GLU A 472 11.84 28.60 -15.31
N SER A 473 11.02 28.70 -16.35
CA SER A 473 10.35 29.96 -16.71
C SER A 473 9.44 30.38 -15.56
N THR A 474 9.72 31.56 -15.00
CA THR A 474 8.89 32.31 -14.03
C THR A 474 7.44 32.45 -14.45
#